data_AF-A0A2G2IIA4-F1
#
_entry.id   AF-A0A2G2IIA4-F1
#
_cell.length_a   1.000
_cell.length_b   1.000
_cell.length_c   1.000
_cell.angle_alpha   90.00
_cell.angle_beta   90.00
_cell.angle_gamma   90.00
#
_symmetry.space_group_name_H-M   'P 1'
#
loop_
_entity.id
_entity.type
_entity.pdbx_description
1 polymer ?
#
loop_
_entity_poly.entity_id
_entity_poly.type
_entity_poly.pdbx_seq_one_letter_code
_entity_poly.pdbx_strand_id
1 'polypeptide(L)'
;MLNITRTVSILVLFICFNSNAENINILKMYNQFTAVSAASGKCMTPQKDELTAFLANYQMVTTLMYQEIKKRKPDFTEEQAKKAIKMGSSKVTAAVYKVIETESCNSPKIQGLIKRFHVQAKWKPSA
;
A
#
# COMPACT_ATOMS: atom_id res chain seq x y z
N MET A 1 -52.84 44.36 -0.35
CA MET A 1 -52.34 42.97 -0.47
C MET A 1 -50.83 43.04 -0.50
N LEU A 2 -50.17 42.74 0.63
CA LEU A 2 -48.72 42.76 0.77
C LEU A 2 -48.18 41.36 0.45
N ASN A 3 -47.40 41.22 -0.64
CA ASN A 3 -46.68 39.99 -0.94
C ASN A 3 -45.32 40.02 -0.23
N ILE A 4 -45.20 39.27 0.86
CA ILE A 4 -43.95 38.99 1.56
C ILE A 4 -43.25 37.86 0.79
N THR A 5 -42.32 38.19 -0.10
CA THR A 5 -41.44 37.20 -0.72
C THR A 5 -40.18 37.03 0.13
N ARG A 6 -40.04 35.82 0.67
CA ARG A 6 -38.93 35.31 1.48
C ARG A 6 -37.57 35.40 0.77
N THR A 7 -36.60 35.84 1.56
CA THR A 7 -35.14 35.79 1.41
C THR A 7 -34.61 34.42 1.00
N VAL A 8 -33.65 34.35 0.06
CA VAL A 8 -32.46 33.47 0.15
C VAL A 8 -31.31 34.08 -0.65
N SER A 9 -30.35 34.72 0.03
CA SER A 9 -29.04 35.04 -0.54
C SER A 9 -28.24 33.75 -0.71
N ILE A 10 -28.03 33.29 -1.94
CA ILE A 10 -27.15 32.16 -2.23
C ILE A 10 -25.73 32.70 -2.47
N LEU A 11 -24.95 32.80 -1.40
CA LEU A 11 -23.52 33.03 -1.46
C LEU A 11 -22.83 31.69 -1.72
N VAL A 12 -22.59 31.34 -2.99
CA VAL A 12 -21.81 30.15 -3.35
C VAL A 12 -20.33 30.45 -3.14
N LEU A 13 -19.87 30.29 -1.90
CA LEU A 13 -18.47 30.13 -1.57
C LEU A 13 -18.04 28.74 -2.05
N PHE A 14 -17.42 28.67 -3.24
CA PHE A 14 -16.66 27.51 -3.69
C PHE A 14 -15.41 27.40 -2.79
N ILE A 15 -15.61 26.79 -1.63
CA ILE A 15 -14.56 26.44 -0.68
C ILE A 15 -13.67 25.38 -1.35
N CYS A 16 -12.46 25.82 -1.65
CA CYS A 16 -11.20 25.08 -1.62
C CYS A 16 -11.31 23.56 -1.80
N PHE A 17 -10.98 23.08 -2.99
CA PHE A 17 -10.38 21.76 -3.15
C PHE A 17 -9.05 21.75 -2.38
N ASN A 18 -9.11 21.41 -1.09
CA ASN A 18 -7.93 20.92 -0.39
C ASN A 18 -7.60 19.58 -1.04
N SER A 19 -6.68 19.57 -2.01
CA SER A 19 -5.95 18.35 -2.32
C SER A 19 -5.07 18.03 -1.11
N ASN A 20 -5.67 17.44 -0.09
CA ASN A 20 -4.91 16.62 0.84
C ASN A 20 -4.40 15.47 -0.01
N ALA A 21 -3.22 15.66 -0.60
CA ALA A 21 -2.39 14.54 -1.00
C ALA A 21 -2.22 13.71 0.27
N GLU A 22 -3.03 12.64 0.38
CA GLU A 22 -2.86 11.64 1.44
C GLU A 22 -1.38 11.32 1.47
N ASN A 23 -0.71 11.65 2.57
CA ASN A 23 0.67 11.27 2.78
C ASN A 23 0.70 9.73 2.71
N ILE A 24 1.04 9.19 1.53
CA ILE A 24 1.06 7.75 1.29
C ILE A 24 2.01 7.18 2.32
N ASN A 25 1.45 6.54 3.34
CA ASN A 25 2.24 5.98 4.42
C ASN A 25 3.06 4.82 3.85
N ILE A 26 4.33 5.10 3.53
CA ILE A 26 5.19 4.16 2.84
C ILE A 26 5.39 2.86 3.62
N LEU A 27 5.35 2.90 4.96
CA LEU A 27 5.38 1.70 5.81
C LEU A 27 4.16 0.81 5.54
N LYS A 28 2.97 1.42 5.39
CA LYS A 28 1.74 0.69 5.09
C LYS A 28 1.79 0.11 3.67
N MET A 29 2.27 0.88 2.70
CA MET A 29 2.44 0.42 1.33
C MET A 29 3.43 -0.75 1.25
N TYR A 30 4.58 -0.64 1.92
CA TYR A 30 5.55 -1.73 2.03
C TYR A 30 4.92 -3.01 2.58
N ASN A 31 4.21 -2.93 3.70
CA ASN A 31 3.54 -4.08 4.29
C ASN A 31 2.49 -4.70 3.35
N GLN A 32 1.77 -3.87 2.56
CA GLN A 32 0.83 -4.37 1.57
C GLN A 32 1.54 -5.14 0.45
N PHE A 33 2.63 -4.60 -0.11
CA PHE A 33 3.45 -5.31 -1.10
C PHE A 33 4.05 -6.60 -0.52
N THR A 34 4.53 -6.60 0.72
CA THR A 34 5.02 -7.82 1.38
C THR A 34 3.93 -8.88 1.49
N ALA A 35 2.73 -8.50 1.95
CA ALA A 35 1.62 -9.44 2.10
C ALA A 35 1.17 -10.01 0.74
N VAL A 36 1.09 -9.16 -0.28
CA VAL A 36 0.73 -9.57 -1.64
C VAL A 36 1.80 -10.48 -2.23
N SER A 37 3.09 -10.17 -2.06
CA SER A 37 4.20 -11.02 -2.51
C SER A 37 4.19 -12.39 -1.84
N ALA A 38 3.88 -12.46 -0.54
CA ALA A 38 3.78 -13.71 0.19
C ALA A 38 2.60 -14.57 -0.31
N ALA A 39 1.43 -13.96 -0.52
CA ALA A 39 0.27 -14.66 -1.05
C ALA A 39 0.48 -15.13 -2.49
N SER A 40 0.94 -14.25 -3.38
CA SER A 40 1.12 -14.58 -4.79
C SER A 40 2.20 -15.65 -4.99
N GLY A 41 3.30 -15.58 -4.24
CA GLY A 41 4.39 -16.57 -4.32
C GLY A 41 4.00 -17.98 -3.86
N LYS A 42 2.95 -18.14 -3.05
CA LYS A 42 2.46 -19.46 -2.60
C LYS A 42 1.24 -19.96 -3.38
N CYS A 43 0.39 -19.06 -3.87
CA CYS A 43 -0.98 -19.40 -4.28
C CYS A 43 -1.26 -19.19 -5.77
N MET A 44 -0.31 -18.69 -6.55
CA MET A 44 -0.47 -18.52 -7.99
C MET A 44 0.87 -18.62 -8.72
N THR A 45 0.79 -18.75 -10.04
CA THR A 45 1.92 -18.62 -10.96
C THR A 45 1.66 -17.38 -11.81
N PRO A 46 2.22 -16.21 -11.47
CA PRO A 46 2.03 -14.99 -12.26
C PRO A 46 2.67 -15.09 -13.63
N GLN A 47 2.16 -14.33 -14.61
CA GLN A 47 2.85 -14.15 -15.88
C GLN A 47 4.19 -13.42 -15.65
N LYS A 48 5.20 -13.77 -16.45
CA LYS A 48 6.58 -13.32 -16.23
C LYS A 48 6.71 -11.80 -16.25
N ASP A 49 6.08 -11.15 -17.23
CA ASP A 49 6.05 -9.70 -17.39
C ASP A 49 5.38 -9.00 -16.19
N GLU A 50 4.25 -9.54 -15.74
CA GLU A 50 3.51 -9.01 -14.58
C GLU A 50 4.31 -9.17 -13.28
N LEU A 51 4.98 -10.32 -13.10
CA LEU A 51 5.89 -10.54 -11.98
C LEU A 51 7.05 -9.56 -12.00
N THR A 52 7.67 -9.34 -13.17
CA THR A 52 8.76 -8.37 -13.31
C THR A 52 8.29 -6.96 -12.94
N ALA A 53 7.13 -6.53 -13.41
CA ALA A 53 6.58 -5.22 -13.08
C ALA A 53 6.26 -5.08 -11.58
N PHE A 54 5.64 -6.11 -10.98
CA PHE A 54 5.38 -6.15 -9.55
C PHE A 54 6.66 -6.03 -8.71
N LEU A 55 7.70 -6.79 -9.07
CA LEU A 55 8.97 -6.77 -8.34
C LEU A 55 9.68 -5.43 -8.45
N ALA A 56 9.65 -4.78 -9.62
CA ALA A 56 10.20 -3.43 -9.78
C ALA A 56 9.48 -2.41 -8.87
N ASN A 57 8.15 -2.47 -8.83
CA ASN A 57 7.34 -1.62 -7.96
C ASN A 57 7.62 -1.89 -6.47
N TYR A 58 7.73 -3.16 -6.09
CA TYR A 58 8.05 -3.52 -4.71
C TYR A 58 9.47 -3.08 -4.30
N GLN A 59 10.45 -3.18 -5.20
CA GLN A 59 11.80 -2.69 -4.96
C GLN A 59 11.80 -1.19 -4.68
N MET A 60 11.06 -0.40 -5.48
CA MET A 60 10.97 1.03 -5.26
C MET A 60 10.31 1.37 -3.91
N VAL A 61 9.21 0.71 -3.55
CA VAL A 61 8.58 0.88 -2.24
C VAL A 61 9.53 0.49 -1.11
N THR A 62 10.35 -0.54 -1.29
CA THR A 62 11.38 -0.95 -0.33
C THR A 62 12.44 0.14 -0.13
N THR A 63 12.89 0.78 -1.22
CA THR A 63 13.83 1.91 -1.16
C THR A 63 13.24 3.10 -0.41
N LEU A 64 12.01 3.49 -0.74
CA LEU A 64 11.33 4.60 -0.05
C LEU A 64 11.09 4.27 1.44
N MET A 65 10.77 3.02 1.75
CA MET A 65 10.63 2.53 3.13
C MET A 65 11.95 2.63 3.90
N TYR A 66 13.06 2.26 3.28
CA TYR A 66 14.39 2.40 3.86
C TYR A 66 14.73 3.87 4.15
N GLN A 67 14.47 4.77 3.20
CA GLN A 67 14.67 6.21 3.38
C GLN A 67 13.83 6.75 4.54
N GLU A 68 12.57 6.33 4.65
CA GLU A 68 11.68 6.74 5.74
C GLU A 68 12.14 6.22 7.11
N ILE A 69 12.68 4.99 7.18
CA ILE A 69 13.31 4.49 8.41
C ILE A 69 14.50 5.35 8.80
N LYS A 70 15.40 5.65 7.86
CA LYS A 70 16.58 6.49 8.13
C LYS A 70 16.20 7.91 8.54
N LYS A 71 15.12 8.47 7.99
CA LYS A 71 14.57 9.76 8.43
C LYS A 71 14.06 9.72 9.87
N ARG A 72 13.33 8.66 10.25
CA ARG A 72 12.76 8.52 11.61
C ARG A 72 13.77 8.09 12.67
N LYS A 73 14.83 7.39 12.25
CA LYS A 73 15.89 6.84 13.08
C LYS A 73 17.25 7.16 12.45
N PRO A 74 17.69 8.42 12.50
CA PRO A 74 18.94 8.84 11.85
C PRO A 74 20.16 8.05 12.35
N ASP A 75 20.16 7.70 13.65
CA ASP A 75 21.24 6.99 14.32
C ASP A 75 21.36 5.50 13.95
N PHE A 76 20.38 4.95 13.23
CA PHE A 76 20.48 3.56 12.77
C PHE A 76 21.64 3.42 11.78
N THR A 77 22.50 2.43 12.00
CA THR A 77 23.40 1.97 10.94
C THR A 77 22.59 1.37 9.80
N GLU A 78 23.21 1.27 8.61
CA GLU A 78 22.59 0.61 7.46
C GLU A 78 22.13 -0.82 7.81
N GLU A 79 22.96 -1.58 8.53
CA GLU A 79 22.64 -2.94 8.94
C GLU A 79 21.48 -3.01 9.95
N GLN A 80 21.38 -2.04 10.87
CA GLN A 80 20.24 -1.95 11.78
C GLN A 80 18.93 -1.64 11.03
N ALA A 81 18.98 -0.74 10.04
CA ALA A 81 17.83 -0.44 9.20
C ALA A 81 17.40 -1.66 8.36
N LYS A 82 18.34 -2.35 7.69
CA LYS A 82 18.07 -3.59 6.96
C LYS A 82 17.48 -4.68 7.87
N LYS A 83 18.04 -4.85 9.07
CA LYS A 83 17.55 -5.81 10.06
C LYS A 83 16.12 -5.50 10.49
N ALA A 84 15.81 -4.22 10.75
CA ALA A 84 14.46 -3.79 11.11
C ALA A 84 13.45 -4.06 9.97
N ILE A 85 13.81 -3.75 8.73
CA ILE A 85 12.99 -4.04 7.54
C ILE A 85 12.74 -5.54 7.42
N LYS A 86 13.79 -6.36 7.47
CA LYS A 86 13.70 -7.82 7.37
C LYS A 86 12.82 -8.41 8.47
N MET A 87 12.99 -7.96 9.71
CA MET A 87 12.13 -8.42 10.82
C MET A 87 10.66 -8.07 10.60
N GLY A 88 10.37 -6.84 10.14
CA GLY A 88 9.01 -6.41 9.82
C GLY A 88 8.39 -7.25 8.72
N SER A 89 9.11 -7.44 7.61
CA SER A 89 8.60 -8.20 6.46
C SER A 89 8.40 -9.68 6.79
N SER A 90 9.32 -10.31 7.54
CA SER A 90 9.16 -11.69 7.99
C SER A 90 7.91 -11.91 8.82
N LYS A 91 7.53 -10.96 9.70
CA LYS A 91 6.29 -11.03 10.48
C LYS A 91 5.04 -10.97 9.58
N VAL A 92 5.04 -10.07 8.60
CA VAL A 92 3.93 -9.96 7.63
C VAL A 92 3.80 -11.23 6.80
N THR A 93 4.91 -11.74 6.27
CA THR A 93 4.93 -13.00 5.50
C THR A 93 4.41 -14.17 6.33
N ALA A 94 4.89 -14.32 7.57
CA ALA A 94 4.44 -15.40 8.45
C ALA A 94 2.93 -15.32 8.76
N ALA A 95 2.40 -14.11 8.95
CA ALA A 95 0.96 -13.92 9.15
C ALA A 95 0.15 -14.35 7.92
N VAL A 96 0.60 -14.03 6.71
CA VAL A 96 -0.05 -14.48 5.47
C VAL A 96 0.04 -16.00 5.32
N TYR A 97 1.20 -16.59 5.59
CA TYR A 97 1.38 -18.05 5.50
C TYR A 97 0.48 -18.78 6.49
N LYS A 98 0.36 -18.28 7.72
CA LYS A 98 -0.57 -18.83 8.70
C LYS A 98 -2.02 -18.83 8.17
N VAL A 99 -2.46 -17.74 7.53
CA VAL A 99 -3.80 -17.67 6.93
C VAL A 99 -3.94 -18.68 5.79
N ILE A 100 -2.92 -18.85 4.95
CA ILE A 100 -2.93 -19.87 3.87
C ILE A 100 -3.00 -21.29 4.46
N GLU A 101 -2.26 -21.57 5.52
CA GLU A 101 -2.25 -22.88 6.18
C GLU A 101 -3.62 -23.19 6.81
N THR A 102 -4.28 -22.20 7.42
CA THR A 102 -5.56 -22.42 8.12
C THR A 102 -6.79 -22.28 7.23
N GLU A 103 -6.74 -21.44 6.19
CA GLU A 103 -7.90 -21.08 5.35
C GLU A 103 -7.72 -21.43 3.87
N SER A 104 -6.56 -21.97 3.47
CA SER A 104 -6.14 -22.24 2.08
C SER A 104 -5.94 -20.99 1.21
N CYS A 105 -5.39 -21.21 0.02
CA CYS A 105 -5.29 -20.18 -1.02
C CYS A 105 -6.66 -19.67 -1.50
N ASN A 106 -7.75 -20.41 -1.29
CA ASN A 106 -9.09 -20.03 -1.72
C ASN A 106 -9.80 -19.10 -0.72
N SER A 107 -9.19 -18.79 0.43
CA SER A 107 -9.82 -17.90 1.39
C SER A 107 -10.07 -16.50 0.80
N PRO A 108 -11.18 -15.83 1.13
CA PRO A 108 -11.47 -14.48 0.63
C PRO A 108 -10.35 -13.47 0.92
N LYS A 109 -9.64 -13.66 2.04
CA LYS A 109 -8.50 -12.81 2.42
C LYS A 109 -7.32 -12.99 1.46
N ILE A 110 -6.95 -14.23 1.15
CA ILE A 110 -5.85 -14.54 0.24
C ILE A 110 -6.21 -14.17 -1.19
N GLN A 111 -7.44 -14.46 -1.62
CA GLN A 111 -7.96 -14.02 -2.92
C GLN A 111 -7.95 -12.50 -3.06
N GLY A 112 -8.20 -11.76 -1.98
CA GLY A 112 -8.05 -10.31 -1.94
C GLY A 112 -6.60 -9.83 -2.16
N LEU A 113 -5.61 -10.57 -1.64
CA LEU A 113 -4.18 -10.28 -1.87
C LEU A 113 -3.76 -10.62 -3.29
N ILE A 114 -4.21 -11.75 -3.83
CA ILE A 114 -3.98 -12.16 -5.23
C ILE A 114 -4.56 -11.11 -6.18
N LYS A 115 -5.79 -10.64 -5.97
CA LYS A 115 -6.37 -9.55 -6.79
C LYS A 115 -5.55 -8.27 -6.73
N ARG A 116 -4.97 -7.94 -5.57
CA ARG A 116 -4.11 -6.75 -5.41
C ARG A 116 -2.77 -6.89 -6.12
N PHE A 117 -2.25 -8.10 -6.32
CA PHE A 117 -1.04 -8.31 -7.11
C PHE A 117 -1.15 -7.66 -8.49
N HIS A 118 -2.25 -7.90 -9.21
CA HIS A 118 -2.49 -7.31 -10.53
C HIS A 118 -2.57 -5.77 -10.51
N VAL A 119 -3.13 -5.20 -9.44
CA VAL A 119 -3.19 -3.74 -9.25
C VAL A 119 -1.79 -3.19 -8.99
N GLN A 120 -1.03 -3.83 -8.10
CA GLN A 120 0.31 -3.42 -7.72
C GLN A 120 1.35 -3.64 -8.82
N ALA A 121 1.15 -4.60 -9.72
CA ALA A 121 1.97 -4.79 -10.91
C ALA A 121 1.80 -3.64 -11.92
N LYS A 122 0.60 -3.06 -12.00
CA LYS A 122 0.28 -1.94 -12.90
C LYS A 122 0.50 -0.57 -12.28
N TRP A 123 0.79 -0.52 -10.99
CA TRP A 123 1.04 0.73 -10.29
C TRP A 123 2.23 1.45 -10.93
N LYS A 124 2.08 2.76 -11.11
CA LYS A 124 3.15 3.65 -11.52
C LYS A 124 3.20 4.76 -10.47
N PRO A 125 4.34 4.99 -9.81
CA PRO A 125 4.48 6.20 -9.02
C PRO A 125 4.27 7.40 -9.94
N SER A 126 3.46 8.36 -9.51
CA SER A 126 3.46 9.67 -10.17
C SER A 126 4.88 10.22 -10.09
N ALA A 127 5.46 10.55 -11.24
CA ALA A 127 6.74 11.27 -11.32
C ALA A 127 6.60 12.68 -10.75
#